data_AF-A0A8I1S7S1-F1
#
_entry.id   AF-A0A8I1S7S1-F1
#
_cell.length_a   1.000
_cell.length_b   1.000
_cell.length_c   1.000
_cell.angle_alpha   90.00
_cell.angle_beta   90.00
_cell.angle_gamma   90.00
#
_symmetry.space_group_name_H-M   'P 1'
#
loop_
_entity.id
_entity.type
_entity.pdbx_description
1 polymer ?
#
loop_
_entity_poly.entity_id
_entity_poly.type
_entity_poly.pdbx_seq_one_letter_code
_entity_poly.pdbx_strand_id
1 'polypeptide(L)' 'MKRSDKGEASLAIGSHAVFYVARTGRADVIRILHLRMDPARHL' A
#
# COMPACT_ATOMS: atom_id res chain seq x y z
N MET A 1 -10.85 -4.48 8.07
CA MET A 1 -9.39 -4.67 8.01
C MET A 1 -9.09 -5.97 7.27
N LYS A 2 -8.93 -5.91 5.94
CA LYS A 2 -8.74 -7.10 5.09
C LYS A 2 -7.25 -7.45 5.08
N ARG A 3 -6.90 -8.66 5.55
CA ARG A 3 -5.53 -9.19 5.40
C ARG A 3 -5.29 -9.49 3.92
N SER A 4 -4.21 -8.94 3.36
CA SER A 4 -3.67 -9.35 2.06
C SER A 4 -3.00 -10.72 2.22
N ASP A 5 -3.19 -11.58 1.24
CA ASP A 5 -2.96 -13.03 1.27
C ASP A 5 -1.48 -13.48 1.28
N LYS A 6 -0.49 -12.58 1.45
CA LYS A 6 0.94 -12.93 1.41
C LYS A 6 1.81 -12.00 2.26
N GLY A 7 1.80 -12.13 3.59
CA GLY A 7 2.84 -11.59 4.49
C GLY A 7 3.15 -10.08 4.42
N GLU A 8 2.39 -9.31 3.63
CA GLU A 8 2.60 -7.91 3.34
C GLU A 8 1.54 -7.10 4.08
N ALA A 9 1.99 -6.09 4.82
CA ALA A 9 1.14 -5.16 5.55
C ALA A 9 0.77 -3.99 4.63
N SER A 10 -0.37 -3.35 4.93
CA SER A 10 -0.78 -2.13 4.25
C SER A 10 -1.17 -1.05 5.26
N LEU A 11 -0.87 0.20 4.91
CA LEU A 11 -1.20 1.39 5.68
C LEU A 11 -1.85 2.42 4.77
N ALA A 12 -3.04 2.90 5.15
CA ALA A 12 -3.69 4.02 4.47
C ALA A 12 -3.20 5.34 5.09
N ILE A 13 -2.73 6.26 4.24
CA ILE A 13 -2.34 7.61 4.64
C ILE A 13 -2.80 8.63 3.60
N GLY A 14 -3.68 9.55 4.01
CA GLY A 14 -4.38 10.44 3.08
C GLY A 14 -5.08 9.66 1.97
N SER A 15 -4.84 10.05 0.72
CA SER A 15 -5.39 9.38 -0.47
C SER A 15 -4.54 8.22 -0.99
N HIS A 16 -3.57 7.73 -0.20
CA HIS A 16 -2.65 6.67 -0.62
C HIS A 16 -2.74 5.44 0.29
N ALA A 17 -2.45 4.28 -0.30
CA ALA A 17 -2.16 3.04 0.39
C ALA A 17 -0.69 2.68 0.17
N VAL A 18 0.03 2.51 1.27
CA VAL A 18 1.42 2.02 1.29
C VAL A 18 1.39 0.53 1.58
N PHE A 19 2.07 -0.25 0.75
CA PHE A 19 2.25 -1.68 0.93
C PHE A 19 3.72 -1.96 1.23
N TYR A 20 3.97 -2.70 2.31
CA TYR A 20 5.29 -2.90 2.85
C TYR A 20 5.42 -4.22 3.60
N VAL A 21 6.66 -4.68 3.74
CA VAL A 21 7.01 -5.80 4.62
C VAL A 21 7.70 -5.23 5.86
N ALA A 22 7.12 -5.52 7.03
CA ALA A 22 7.73 -5.17 8.31
C ALA A 22 8.88 -6.11 8.64
N ARG A 23 10.02 -5.55 9.05
CA ARG A 23 11.18 -6.26 9.58
C ARG A 23 11.57 -5.64 10.92
N THR A 24 12.38 -6.32 11.71
CA THR A 24 12.91 -5.75 12.95
C THR A 24 13.73 -4.49 12.64
N GLY A 25 13.27 -3.33 13.11
CA GLY A 25 13.97 -2.04 12.95
C GLY A 25 13.89 -1.39 11.57
N ARG A 26 13.18 -1.99 10.59
CA ARG A 26 12.99 -1.39 9.25
C ARG A 26 11.69 -1.83 8.58
N ALA A 27 11.26 -1.06 7.60
CA ALA A 27 10.16 -1.43 6.71
C ALA A 27 10.63 -1.34 5.26
N ASP A 28 10.44 -2.43 4.52
CA ASP A 28 10.75 -2.48 3.09
C ASP A 28 9.47 -2.09 2.35
N VAL A 29 9.41 -0.87 1.79
CA VAL A 29 8.25 -0.37 1.04
C VAL A 29 8.28 -0.93 -0.38
N ILE A 30 7.23 -1.64 -0.77
CA ILE A 30 7.16 -2.33 -2.06
C ILE A 30 6.36 -1.48 -3.05
N ARG A 31 5.22 -0.93 -2.62
CA ARG A 31 4.32 -0.14 -3.48
C ARG A 31 3.64 0.98 -2.72
N ILE A 32 3.40 2.08 -3.42
CA ILE A 32 2.51 3.15 -2.98
C ILE A 32 1.46 3.33 -4.08
N LEU A 33 0.19 3.13 -3.72
CA LEU A 33 -0.92 3.26 -4.65
C LEU A 33 -1.82 4.40 -4.22
N HIS A 34 -2.29 5.18 -5.17
CA HIS A 34 -3.38 6.11 -4.91
C HIS A 34 -4.68 5.31 -4.72
N LEU A 35 -5.37 5.49 -3.58
CA LEU A 35 -6.60 4.78 -3.22
C LEU A 35 -7.76 5.06 -4.19
N ARG A 36 -7.68 6.20 -4.87
CA ARG A 36 -8.65 6.62 -5.86
C ARG A 36 -7.94 7.07 -7.12
N MET A 37 -7.42 6.13 -7.90
CA MET A 37 -7.10 6.46 -9.29
C MET A 37 -8.41 6.80 -9.99
N ASP A 38 -8.50 7.98 -10.60
CA ASP A 38 -9.59 8.26 -11.54
C ASP A 38 -9.32 7.40 -12.79
N PRO A 39 -10.13 6.36 -13.07
CA PRO A 39 -9.90 5.49 -14.21
C PRO A 39 -9.93 6.25 -15.54
N ALA A 40 -10.64 7.39 -15.59
CA ALA A 40 -10.74 8.23 -16.77
C ALA A 40 -9.50 9.10 -17.03
N ARG A 41 -8.56 9.18 -16.07
CA ARG A 41 -7.31 9.95 -16.19
C ARG A 41 -6.06 9.07 -16.26
N HIS A 42 -6.22 7.76 -16.34
CA HIS A 42 -5.10 6.87 -16.55
C HIS A 42 -4.87 6.71 -18.06
N LEU A 43 -3.75 7.25 -18.54
CA LEU A 43 -3.25 7.07 -19.91
C LEU A 43 -2.47 5.76 -20.01
#